data_AF-A0AA38XRP0-F1
#
_entry.id   AF-A0AA38XRP0-F1
#
_cell.length_a   1.000
_cell.length_b   1.000
_cell.length_c   1.000
_cell.angle_alpha   90.00
_cell.angle_beta   90.00
_cell.angle_gamma   90.00
#
_symmetry.space_group_name_H-M   'P 1'
#
loop_
_entity.id
_entity.type
_entity.pdbx_description
1 polymer ?
#
loop_
_entity_poly.entity_id
_entity_poly.type
_entity_poly.pdbx_seq_one_letter_code
_entity_poly.pdbx_strand_id
1 'polypeptide(L)'
;MLLNQDGTRRMTDQVEGQREKHDEIGPVVRAFLWTLERARQVTEMTELDEESVTSFIMSGVSVCAPLVVKLVGSGDKDIAKECYWGSFKKSSGAKSPFSETATGADFALVVGKPDGSVRLAIFQAKKASLLKRSGEERLDVRRDPAESAKGNTQLVMLMAYGLMIAKVAAKKRPTSECGSGATLEYASNLRKLWDAKSPTGYRSLKWVHYLAYKSQKFVCVPLSKMGEKVIDSEFAAAPKVNHVLAGDEQDFFDLIKEGLTGSGQGWLKLDWDDLIKLLPTLVDLGAVYVVDENGERRLAYENFSENGVSNFVEKWQASESSEERLNNWNSLIDSLTSPHRAASLG
;
A
#
# COMPACT_ATOMS: atom_id res chain seq x y z
N MET A 1 -44.19 -0.04 -44.05
CA MET A 1 -44.80 1.27 -43.74
C MET A 1 -45.70 1.08 -42.53
N LEU A 2 -45.16 1.30 -41.33
CA LEU A 2 -45.87 1.55 -40.07
C LEU A 2 -44.82 2.19 -39.15
N LEU A 3 -44.86 3.52 -39.12
CA LEU A 3 -44.05 4.37 -38.26
C LEU A 3 -44.73 4.40 -36.89
N ASN A 4 -44.05 3.92 -35.84
CA ASN A 4 -44.45 4.28 -34.48
C ASN A 4 -43.95 5.69 -34.19
N GLN A 5 -44.91 6.60 -34.10
CA GLN A 5 -44.79 7.92 -33.49
C GLN A 5 -44.89 7.73 -31.98
N ASP A 6 -43.76 7.78 -31.27
CA ASP A 6 -43.68 8.36 -29.94
C ASP A 6 -42.21 8.53 -29.57
N GLY A 7 -41.75 9.78 -29.65
CA GLY A 7 -40.39 10.23 -29.45
C GLY A 7 -39.97 10.28 -27.98
N THR A 8 -40.21 9.21 -27.22
CA THR A 8 -39.72 9.08 -25.84
C THR A 8 -38.68 7.98 -25.79
N ARG A 9 -37.47 8.31 -26.22
CA ARG A 9 -36.29 7.44 -26.05
C ARG A 9 -36.05 7.30 -24.55
N ARG A 10 -36.29 6.09 -24.03
CA ARG A 10 -36.09 5.74 -22.63
C ARG A 10 -34.69 6.14 -22.17
N MET A 11 -34.64 7.00 -21.16
CA MET A 11 -33.44 7.41 -20.43
C MET A 11 -33.03 6.38 -19.36
N THR A 12 -33.48 5.12 -19.49
CA THR A 12 -33.15 4.02 -18.56
C THR A 12 -31.92 3.24 -19.02
N ASP A 13 -31.68 3.15 -20.33
CA ASP A 13 -30.61 2.30 -20.87
C ASP A 13 -29.21 2.95 -20.70
N GLN A 14 -29.15 4.27 -20.50
CA GLN A 14 -27.90 4.98 -20.17
C GLN A 14 -27.53 4.92 -18.68
N VAL A 15 -28.49 4.64 -17.80
CA VAL A 15 -28.23 4.46 -16.35
C VAL A 15 -27.83 3.01 -16.06
N GLU A 16 -28.37 2.04 -16.80
CA GLU A 16 -27.92 0.64 -16.71
C GLU A 16 -26.54 0.42 -17.34
N GLY A 17 -26.20 1.11 -18.44
CA GLY A 17 -24.88 1.04 -19.06
C GLY A 17 -23.73 1.70 -18.28
N GLN A 18 -24.03 2.47 -17.23
CA GLN A 18 -23.03 2.99 -16.27
C GLN A 18 -22.97 2.18 -14.96
N ARG A 19 -23.90 1.24 -14.75
CA ARG A 19 -23.85 0.29 -13.63
C ARG A 19 -22.92 -0.90 -13.88
N GLU A 20 -22.55 -1.14 -15.13
CA GLU A 20 -21.58 -2.17 -15.50
C GLU A 20 -20.14 -1.60 -15.53
N LYS A 21 -19.27 -2.21 -14.71
CA LYS A 21 -17.85 -1.89 -14.41
C LYS A 21 -17.54 -1.07 -13.15
N HIS A 22 -18.44 -0.98 -12.17
CA HIS A 22 -17.97 -1.07 -10.78
C HIS A 22 -17.64 -2.53 -10.51
N ASP A 23 -16.50 -2.99 -11.05
CA ASP A 23 -15.91 -4.28 -10.69
C ASP A 23 -16.01 -4.43 -9.17
N GLU A 24 -16.58 -5.54 -8.72
CA GLU A 24 -16.90 -5.84 -7.33
C GLU A 24 -15.67 -5.59 -6.44
N ILE A 25 -15.66 -4.43 -5.80
CA ILE A 25 -14.64 -4.09 -4.81
C ILE A 25 -14.92 -4.98 -3.61
N GLY A 26 -14.06 -6.00 -3.43
CA GLY A 26 -14.16 -6.94 -2.32
C GLY A 26 -14.15 -6.24 -0.96
N PRO A 27 -14.74 -6.86 0.07
CA PRO A 27 -14.89 -6.29 1.40
C PRO A 27 -13.57 -5.84 2.05
N VAL A 28 -12.47 -6.58 1.85
CA VAL A 28 -11.14 -6.18 2.36
C VAL A 28 -10.68 -4.87 1.71
N VAL A 29 -10.85 -4.73 0.40
CA VAL A 29 -10.50 -3.49 -0.30
C VAL A 29 -11.39 -2.33 0.16
N ARG A 30 -12.68 -2.57 0.40
CA ARG A 30 -13.58 -1.55 0.96
C ARG A 30 -13.15 -1.09 2.36
N ALA A 31 -12.78 -2.04 3.23
CA ALA A 31 -12.22 -1.72 4.54
C ALA A 31 -10.95 -0.88 4.40
N PHE A 32 -10.06 -1.27 3.49
CA PHE A 32 -8.85 -0.52 3.18
C PHE A 32 -9.15 0.91 2.73
N LEU A 33 -10.03 1.09 1.75
CA LEU A 33 -10.41 2.42 1.24
C LEU A 33 -11.02 3.29 2.33
N TRP A 34 -11.87 2.72 3.19
CA TRP A 34 -12.43 3.44 4.33
C TRP A 34 -11.34 3.86 5.32
N THR A 35 -10.42 2.96 5.66
CA THR A 35 -9.30 3.25 6.56
C THR A 35 -8.38 4.32 5.99
N LEU A 36 -8.08 4.30 4.69
CA LEU A 36 -7.27 5.33 4.03
C LEU A 36 -7.92 6.70 4.13
N GLU A 37 -9.22 6.79 3.91
CA GLU A 37 -9.95 8.04 4.03
C GLU A 37 -9.94 8.56 5.48
N ARG A 38 -10.08 7.68 6.48
CA ARG A 38 -9.92 8.06 7.88
C ARG A 38 -8.50 8.51 8.21
N ALA A 39 -7.49 7.80 7.70
CA ALA A 39 -6.09 8.15 7.92
C ALA A 39 -5.79 9.54 7.35
N ARG A 40 -6.27 9.84 6.14
CA ARG A 40 -6.16 11.17 5.51
C ARG A 40 -6.75 12.26 6.42
N GLN A 41 -7.98 12.07 6.88
CA GLN A 41 -8.64 13.05 7.76
C GLN A 41 -7.90 13.26 9.08
N VAL A 42 -7.36 12.19 9.68
CA VAL A 42 -6.54 12.32 10.89
C VAL A 42 -5.24 13.08 10.58
N THR A 43 -4.59 12.81 9.45
CA THR A 43 -3.39 13.57 9.06
C THR A 43 -3.68 15.05 8.82
N GLU A 44 -4.88 15.42 8.38
CA GLU A 44 -5.29 16.82 8.26
C GLU A 44 -5.52 17.51 9.63
N MET A 45 -5.83 16.73 10.66
CA MET A 45 -6.11 17.25 12.01
C MET A 45 -4.88 17.27 12.92
N THR A 46 -3.92 16.37 12.71
CA THR A 46 -2.74 16.23 13.56
C THR A 46 -1.49 15.88 12.75
N GLU A 47 -0.32 16.29 13.26
CA GLU A 47 0.94 15.84 12.69
C GLU A 47 1.18 14.37 13.05
N LEU A 48 1.11 13.50 12.05
CA LEU A 48 1.56 12.11 12.16
C LEU A 48 2.90 11.94 11.45
N ASP A 49 3.74 11.06 11.99
CA ASP A 49 4.86 10.51 11.25
C ASP A 49 4.44 9.28 10.43
N GLU A 50 5.37 8.76 9.64
CA GLU A 50 5.12 7.58 8.83
C GLU A 50 4.76 6.35 9.68
N GLU A 51 5.48 6.09 10.78
CA GLU A 51 5.21 4.92 11.64
C GLU A 51 3.78 4.98 12.22
N SER A 52 3.30 6.17 12.59
CA SER A 52 1.94 6.39 13.08
C SER A 52 0.88 6.18 12.00
N VAL A 53 1.09 6.70 10.78
CA VAL A 53 0.15 6.50 9.66
C VAL A 53 0.11 5.03 9.24
N THR A 54 1.28 4.38 9.14
CA THR A 54 1.39 2.96 8.84
C THR A 54 0.64 2.13 9.89
N SER A 55 0.86 2.39 11.18
CA SER A 55 0.15 1.71 12.28
C SER A 55 -1.37 1.93 12.22
N PHE A 56 -1.80 3.17 11.94
CA PHE A 56 -3.22 3.49 11.79
C PHE A 56 -3.86 2.72 10.64
N ILE A 57 -3.18 2.66 9.47
CA ILE A 57 -3.68 1.92 8.31
C ILE A 57 -3.76 0.43 8.63
N MET A 58 -2.68 -0.16 9.13
CA MET A 58 -2.67 -1.60 9.43
C MET A 58 -3.74 -1.99 10.46
N SER A 59 -3.86 -1.21 11.54
CA SER A 59 -4.84 -1.47 12.60
C SER A 59 -6.26 -1.22 12.11
N GLY A 60 -6.48 -0.13 11.38
CA GLY A 60 -7.78 0.22 10.82
C GLY A 60 -8.30 -0.84 9.86
N VAL A 61 -7.46 -1.35 8.95
CA VAL A 61 -7.87 -2.41 8.03
C VAL A 61 -8.18 -3.70 8.78
N SER A 62 -7.32 -4.08 9.73
CA SER A 62 -7.52 -5.29 10.53
C SER A 62 -8.83 -5.25 11.35
N VAL A 63 -9.23 -4.08 11.85
CA VAL A 63 -10.49 -3.90 12.59
C VAL A 63 -11.70 -3.82 11.64
N CYS A 64 -11.56 -3.10 10.51
CA CYS A 64 -12.67 -2.85 9.60
C CYS A 64 -12.99 -4.03 8.69
N ALA A 65 -12.00 -4.83 8.28
CA ALA A 65 -12.21 -5.93 7.34
C ALA A 65 -13.25 -6.95 7.84
N PRO A 66 -13.22 -7.44 9.10
CA PRO A 66 -14.28 -8.28 9.68
C PRO A 66 -15.66 -7.66 9.61
N LEU A 67 -15.77 -6.37 9.92
CA LEU A 67 -17.05 -5.67 9.93
C LEU A 67 -17.60 -5.53 8.51
N VAL A 68 -16.75 -5.15 7.56
CA VAL A 68 -17.16 -4.96 6.16
C VAL A 68 -17.53 -6.30 5.52
N VAL A 69 -16.73 -7.37 5.69
CA VAL A 69 -17.08 -8.71 5.21
C VAL A 69 -18.46 -9.14 5.71
N LYS A 70 -18.80 -8.85 6.97
CA LYS A 70 -20.12 -9.18 7.51
C LYS A 70 -21.24 -8.33 6.91
N LEU A 71 -20.97 -7.06 6.60
CA LEU A 71 -21.96 -6.11 6.08
C LEU A 71 -22.28 -6.33 4.60
N VAL A 72 -21.28 -6.61 3.78
CA VAL A 72 -21.44 -6.72 2.31
C VAL A 72 -21.42 -8.16 1.82
N GLY A 73 -21.33 -9.11 2.75
CA GLY A 73 -21.05 -10.50 2.47
C GLY A 73 -19.57 -10.72 2.16
N SER A 74 -19.16 -11.98 2.23
CA SER A 74 -17.83 -12.38 1.82
C SER A 74 -17.61 -12.01 0.34
N GLY A 75 -18.65 -12.09 -0.50
CA GLY A 75 -18.52 -12.05 -1.96
C GLY A 75 -18.11 -13.42 -2.49
N ASP A 76 -18.07 -13.58 -3.82
CA ASP A 76 -17.57 -14.80 -4.44
C ASP A 76 -16.14 -15.09 -3.96
N LYS A 77 -15.82 -16.38 -3.81
CA LYS A 77 -14.69 -16.97 -3.02
C LYS A 77 -13.27 -16.45 -3.31
N ASP A 78 -13.09 -15.49 -4.22
CA ASP A 78 -11.83 -14.81 -4.57
C ASP A 78 -11.62 -13.46 -3.84
N ILE A 79 -12.31 -13.31 -2.70
CA ILE A 79 -12.46 -12.11 -1.85
C ILE A 79 -11.13 -11.45 -1.46
N ALA A 80 -10.09 -12.26 -1.41
CA ALA A 80 -8.78 -11.80 -1.03
C ALA A 80 -8.07 -11.28 -2.30
N LYS A 81 -8.34 -10.03 -2.67
CA LYS A 81 -7.26 -9.20 -3.24
C LYS A 81 -6.31 -8.93 -2.09
N GLU A 82 -5.53 -9.95 -1.76
CA GLU A 82 -4.73 -10.03 -0.55
C GLU A 82 -3.78 -8.82 -0.53
N CYS A 83 -4.10 -7.88 0.35
CA CYS A 83 -3.34 -6.66 0.52
C CYS A 83 -2.27 -6.96 1.55
N TYR A 84 -1.01 -6.86 1.16
CA TYR A 84 0.09 -7.18 2.05
C TYR A 84 0.96 -5.98 2.34
N TRP A 85 1.47 -5.98 3.57
CA TRP A 85 2.51 -5.07 4.03
C TRP A 85 3.80 -5.83 4.31
N GLY A 86 4.92 -5.39 3.74
CA GLY A 86 6.25 -5.92 4.02
C GLY A 86 7.15 -4.84 4.59
N SER A 87 7.72 -5.05 5.77
CA SER A 87 8.74 -4.15 6.34
C SER A 87 10.15 -4.70 6.14
N PHE A 88 11.08 -3.85 5.70
CA PHE A 88 12.48 -4.21 5.57
C PHE A 88 13.20 -4.08 6.91
N LYS A 89 14.10 -5.03 7.21
CA LYS A 89 14.75 -5.08 8.53
C LYS A 89 15.82 -3.98 8.68
N LYS A 90 15.72 -3.16 9.72
CA LYS A 90 16.68 -2.08 10.03
C LYS A 90 18.09 -2.59 10.39
N SER A 91 18.20 -3.68 11.14
CA SER A 91 19.44 -4.10 11.83
C SER A 91 20.33 -5.08 11.08
N SER A 92 20.28 -5.10 9.74
CA SER A 92 21.08 -6.05 8.95
C SER A 92 21.86 -5.37 7.82
N GLY A 93 23.07 -5.86 7.58
CA GLY A 93 23.98 -5.30 6.58
C GLY A 93 23.52 -5.53 5.14
N ALA A 94 24.22 -4.93 4.18
CA ALA A 94 23.87 -4.98 2.75
C ALA A 94 23.92 -6.39 2.11
N LYS A 95 24.49 -7.39 2.81
CA LYS A 95 24.47 -8.79 2.38
C LYS A 95 23.20 -9.53 2.80
N SER A 96 22.51 -9.06 3.84
CA SER A 96 21.24 -9.67 4.23
C SER A 96 20.19 -9.29 3.20
N PRO A 97 19.61 -10.25 2.46
CA PRO A 97 18.50 -9.94 1.58
C PRO A 97 17.37 -9.32 2.41
N PHE A 98 16.70 -8.32 1.85
CA PHE A 98 15.56 -7.62 2.49
C PHE A 98 15.90 -6.81 3.76
N SER A 99 17.16 -6.42 3.94
CA SER A 99 17.50 -5.37 4.90
C SER A 99 17.25 -3.98 4.30
N GLU A 100 16.97 -2.99 5.14
CA GLU A 100 16.88 -1.59 4.70
C GLU A 100 18.20 -1.13 4.07
N THR A 101 19.34 -1.62 4.60
CA THR A 101 20.67 -1.34 4.03
C THR A 101 20.84 -1.95 2.64
N ALA A 102 20.35 -3.17 2.42
CA ALA A 102 20.48 -3.90 1.15
C ALA A 102 19.51 -3.40 0.08
N THR A 103 18.34 -2.91 0.49
CA THR A 103 17.26 -2.55 -0.44
C THR A 103 17.07 -1.06 -0.57
N GLY A 104 17.51 -0.27 0.39
CA GLY A 104 17.27 1.16 0.47
C GLY A 104 15.80 1.56 0.69
N ALA A 105 14.94 0.59 1.02
CA ALA A 105 13.50 0.76 1.21
C ALA A 105 13.11 0.49 2.67
N ASP A 106 12.06 1.15 3.15
CA ASP A 106 11.52 0.98 4.50
C ASP A 106 10.38 -0.05 4.51
N PHE A 107 9.50 0.01 3.50
CA PHE A 107 8.41 -0.93 3.34
C PHE A 107 7.98 -1.15 1.88
N ALA A 108 7.13 -2.17 1.68
CA ALA A 108 6.50 -2.51 0.42
C ALA A 108 5.01 -2.80 0.63
N LEU A 109 4.22 -2.44 -0.38
CA LEU A 109 2.80 -2.76 -0.47
C LEU A 109 2.55 -3.66 -1.66
N VAL A 110 1.74 -4.69 -1.44
CA VAL A 110 1.34 -5.66 -2.45
C VAL A 110 -0.17 -5.76 -2.49
N VAL A 111 -0.74 -5.78 -3.70
CA VAL A 111 -2.16 -6.07 -3.90
C VAL A 111 -2.28 -7.26 -4.85
N GLY A 112 -2.79 -8.38 -4.34
CA GLY A 112 -3.14 -9.56 -5.12
C GLY A 112 -4.31 -9.32 -6.08
N LYS A 113 -4.34 -10.06 -7.18
CA LYS A 113 -5.44 -10.06 -8.14
C LYS A 113 -5.98 -11.48 -8.36
N PRO A 114 -7.26 -11.61 -8.77
CA PRO A 114 -7.86 -12.92 -9.08
C PRO A 114 -7.13 -13.70 -10.18
N ASP A 115 -6.42 -13.02 -11.09
CA ASP A 115 -5.62 -13.66 -12.14
C ASP A 115 -4.28 -14.23 -11.65
N GLY A 116 -4.03 -14.26 -10.33
CA GLY A 116 -2.79 -14.71 -9.71
C GLY A 116 -1.62 -13.71 -9.85
N SER A 117 -1.85 -12.59 -10.53
CA SER A 117 -0.86 -11.52 -10.61
C SER A 117 -0.94 -10.59 -9.39
N VAL A 118 0.12 -9.82 -9.19
CA VAL A 118 0.19 -8.84 -8.10
C VAL A 118 0.54 -7.47 -8.61
N ARG A 119 0.24 -6.48 -7.78
CA ARG A 119 0.74 -5.11 -7.91
C ARG A 119 1.66 -4.80 -6.75
N LEU A 120 2.84 -4.27 -7.06
CA LEU A 120 3.86 -3.92 -6.07
C LEU A 120 4.17 -2.41 -6.13
N ALA A 121 4.20 -1.78 -4.96
CA ALA A 121 4.84 -0.49 -4.73
C ALA A 121 5.86 -0.59 -3.59
N ILE A 122 7.03 0.03 -3.76
CA ILE A 122 8.10 0.06 -2.75
C ILE A 122 8.27 1.50 -2.28
N PHE A 123 8.47 1.69 -0.99
CA PHE A 123 8.53 3.00 -0.37
C PHE A 123 9.80 3.18 0.45
N GLN A 124 10.38 4.38 0.31
CA GLN A 124 11.33 4.93 1.26
C GLN A 124 10.74 6.17 1.91
N ALA A 125 10.53 6.13 3.21
CA ALA A 125 9.93 7.21 3.96
C ALA A 125 10.97 8.23 4.41
N LYS A 126 10.64 9.52 4.28
CA LYS A 126 11.47 10.63 4.73
C LYS A 126 10.62 11.81 5.15
N LYS A 127 10.97 12.41 6.29
CA LYS A 127 10.37 13.66 6.73
C LYS A 127 10.80 14.81 5.81
N ALA A 128 9.86 15.55 5.24
CA ALA A 128 10.18 16.72 4.44
C ALA A 128 10.59 17.91 5.33
N SER A 129 11.51 18.73 4.82
CA SER A 129 12.03 19.93 5.48
C SER A 129 11.50 21.18 4.80
N LEU A 130 11.32 22.28 5.55
CA LEU A 130 10.90 23.57 4.98
C LEU A 130 12.10 24.51 5.01
N LEU A 131 12.47 25.08 3.87
CA LEU A 131 13.51 26.08 3.83
C LEU A 131 12.93 27.42 4.30
N LYS A 132 13.30 27.85 5.51
CA LYS A 132 12.77 29.06 6.17
C LYS A 132 12.81 30.34 5.32
N ARG A 133 13.77 30.45 4.38
CA ARG A 133 13.95 31.66 3.56
C ARG A 133 13.06 31.73 2.32
N SER A 134 12.72 30.59 1.73
CA SER A 134 11.91 30.56 0.49
C SER A 134 10.52 29.97 0.70
N GLY A 135 10.25 29.32 1.84
CA GLY A 135 9.04 28.52 2.03
C GLY A 135 9.02 27.25 1.18
N GLU A 136 10.14 26.90 0.55
CA GLU A 136 10.23 25.72 -0.32
C GLU A 136 10.34 24.44 0.51
N GLU A 137 9.48 23.47 0.22
CA GLU A 137 9.55 22.15 0.81
C GLU A 137 10.58 21.29 0.09
N ARG A 138 11.43 20.63 0.86
CA ARG A 138 12.57 19.86 0.37
C ARG A 138 12.61 18.48 0.98
N LEU A 139 12.79 17.50 0.12
CA LEU A 139 13.05 16.13 0.47
C LEU A 139 14.55 15.86 0.44
N ASP A 140 15.06 15.43 1.59
CA ASP A 140 16.42 14.98 1.74
C ASP A 140 16.51 13.46 1.49
N VAL A 141 16.96 13.11 0.29
CA VAL A 141 17.09 11.71 -0.12
C VAL A 141 18.45 11.10 0.24
N ARG A 142 19.44 11.92 0.62
CA ARG A 142 20.78 11.44 0.91
C ARG A 142 20.84 10.88 2.32
N ARG A 143 21.13 9.59 2.39
CA ARG A 143 21.64 8.94 3.59
C ARG A 143 22.99 8.33 3.27
N ASP A 144 23.99 8.69 4.07
CA ASP A 144 25.34 8.20 3.91
C ASP A 144 25.39 6.67 3.93
N PRO A 145 26.28 6.07 3.13
CA PRO A 145 26.37 4.62 3.01
C PRO A 145 26.70 4.01 4.37
N ALA A 146 25.99 2.94 4.73
CA ALA A 146 26.46 2.06 5.77
C ALA A 146 27.78 1.42 5.33
N GLU A 147 28.66 1.07 6.28
CA GLU A 147 29.94 0.41 5.98
C GLU A 147 29.76 -0.81 5.08
N SER A 148 28.73 -1.62 5.36
CA SER A 148 28.41 -2.81 4.57
C SER A 148 27.94 -2.53 3.13
N ALA A 149 27.49 -1.30 2.82
CA ALA A 149 27.01 -0.90 1.50
C ALA A 149 28.14 -0.48 0.53
N LYS A 150 29.40 -0.53 0.97
CA LYS A 150 30.60 -0.27 0.15
C LYS A 150 30.54 1.06 -0.62
N GLY A 151 30.11 2.12 0.08
CA GLY A 151 30.04 3.47 -0.49
C GLY A 151 28.76 3.78 -1.29
N ASN A 152 27.83 2.82 -1.44
CA ASN A 152 26.55 3.09 -2.09
C ASN A 152 25.55 3.73 -1.12
N THR A 153 25.07 4.93 -1.46
CA THR A 153 24.04 5.62 -0.67
C THR A 153 22.70 4.87 -0.72
N GLN A 154 21.81 5.18 0.21
CA GLN A 154 20.48 4.55 0.28
C GLN A 154 19.69 4.68 -1.03
N LEU A 155 19.76 5.84 -1.71
CA LEU A 155 19.08 6.05 -3.00
C LEU A 155 19.62 5.10 -4.09
N VAL A 156 20.94 4.89 -4.12
CA VAL A 156 21.57 3.99 -5.09
C VAL A 156 21.16 2.55 -4.83
N MET A 157 21.09 2.13 -3.56
CA MET A 157 20.61 0.80 -3.19
C MET A 157 19.13 0.61 -3.57
N LEU A 158 18.28 1.60 -3.32
CA LEU A 158 16.86 1.60 -3.70
C LEU A 158 16.66 1.48 -5.21
N MET A 159 17.44 2.24 -5.98
CA MET A 159 17.40 2.17 -7.44
C MET A 159 17.88 0.82 -7.96
N ALA A 160 18.97 0.29 -7.40
CA ALA A 160 19.49 -1.02 -7.75
C ALA A 160 18.47 -2.13 -7.50
N TYR A 161 17.80 -2.06 -6.35
CA TYR A 161 16.76 -2.99 -5.96
C TYR A 161 15.55 -2.93 -6.91
N GLY A 162 15.05 -1.73 -7.18
CA GLY A 162 13.94 -1.51 -8.11
C GLY A 162 14.25 -2.02 -9.52
N LEU A 163 15.45 -1.73 -10.05
CA LEU A 163 15.86 -2.20 -11.38
C LEU A 163 16.04 -3.73 -11.43
N MET A 164 16.52 -4.34 -10.35
CA MET A 164 16.62 -5.79 -10.25
C MET A 164 15.24 -6.45 -10.31
N ILE A 165 14.28 -5.98 -9.51
CA ILE A 165 12.91 -6.47 -9.53
C ILE A 165 12.26 -6.25 -10.89
N ALA A 166 12.45 -5.08 -11.50
CA ALA A 166 11.92 -4.80 -12.84
C ALA A 166 12.47 -5.76 -13.91
N LYS A 167 13.72 -6.22 -13.79
CA LYS A 167 14.29 -7.25 -14.68
C LYS A 167 13.65 -8.62 -14.47
N VAL A 168 13.35 -9.00 -13.22
CA VAL A 168 12.64 -10.25 -12.93
C VAL A 168 11.22 -10.19 -13.48
N ALA A 169 10.48 -9.11 -13.22
CA ALA A 169 9.14 -8.91 -13.75
C ALA A 169 9.09 -8.95 -15.29
N ALA A 170 10.15 -8.47 -15.96
CA ALA A 170 10.29 -8.56 -17.41
C ALA A 170 10.78 -9.94 -17.91
N LYS A 171 10.93 -10.94 -17.03
CA LYS A 171 11.52 -12.27 -17.28
C LYS A 171 12.92 -12.22 -17.91
N LYS A 172 13.64 -11.11 -17.67
CA LYS A 172 15.03 -10.90 -18.13
C LYS A 172 16.05 -11.36 -17.09
N ARG A 173 15.60 -11.82 -15.93
CA ARG A 173 16.43 -12.36 -14.86
C ARG A 173 15.63 -13.39 -14.03
N PRO A 174 16.21 -14.55 -13.69
CA PRO A 174 15.57 -15.49 -12.78
C PRO A 174 15.70 -15.04 -11.32
N THR A 175 14.69 -15.32 -10.49
CA THR A 175 14.71 -15.01 -9.05
C THR A 175 15.84 -15.67 -8.28
N SER A 176 16.36 -16.80 -8.77
CA SER A 176 17.49 -17.51 -8.16
C SER A 176 18.77 -16.67 -8.08
N GLU A 177 18.88 -15.62 -8.91
CA GLU A 177 20.00 -14.67 -8.90
C GLU A 177 19.78 -13.46 -7.96
N CYS A 178 18.64 -13.38 -7.28
CA CYS A 178 18.27 -12.26 -6.40
C CYS A 178 18.57 -12.52 -4.92
N GLY A 179 19.50 -13.44 -4.63
CA GLY A 179 19.87 -13.84 -3.28
C GLY A 179 20.73 -12.80 -2.52
N SER A 180 21.39 -13.28 -1.47
CA SER A 180 22.27 -12.48 -0.61
C SER A 180 23.30 -11.67 -1.41
N GLY A 181 23.33 -10.36 -1.19
CA GLY A 181 24.28 -9.45 -1.83
C GLY A 181 24.00 -9.09 -3.29
N ALA A 182 22.96 -9.65 -3.93
CA ALA A 182 22.65 -9.38 -5.33
C ALA A 182 22.37 -7.89 -5.61
N THR A 183 21.64 -7.21 -4.72
CA THR A 183 21.38 -5.77 -4.84
C THR A 183 22.67 -4.95 -4.72
N LEU A 184 23.57 -5.34 -3.82
CA LEU A 184 24.86 -4.65 -3.63
C LEU A 184 25.74 -4.75 -4.89
N GLU A 185 25.81 -5.95 -5.49
CA GLU A 185 26.52 -6.13 -6.76
C GLU A 185 25.90 -5.26 -7.87
N TYR A 186 24.57 -5.24 -7.94
CA TYR A 186 23.84 -4.45 -8.92
C TYR A 186 24.07 -2.94 -8.73
N ALA A 187 24.10 -2.45 -7.49
CA ALA A 187 24.43 -1.07 -7.15
C ALA A 187 25.86 -0.70 -7.59
N SER A 188 26.84 -1.56 -7.33
CA SER A 188 28.22 -1.37 -7.78
C SER A 188 28.32 -1.31 -9.31
N ASN A 189 27.58 -2.14 -10.03
CA ASN A 189 27.57 -2.11 -11.50
C ASN A 189 26.86 -0.87 -12.05
N LEU A 190 25.75 -0.44 -11.44
CA LEU A 190 25.05 0.79 -11.80
C LEU A 190 25.97 2.02 -11.66
N ARG A 191 26.75 2.09 -10.58
CA ARG A 191 27.70 3.19 -10.37
C ARG A 191 28.74 3.27 -11.48
N LYS A 192 29.34 2.13 -11.86
CA LYS A 192 30.29 2.06 -12.99
C LYS A 192 29.67 2.54 -14.31
N LEU A 193 28.41 2.17 -14.57
CA LEU A 193 27.69 2.60 -15.78
C LEU A 193 27.36 4.09 -15.74
N TRP A 194 27.06 4.63 -14.56
CA TRP A 194 26.81 6.05 -14.37
C TRP A 194 28.06 6.88 -14.63
N ASP A 195 29.22 6.44 -14.13
CA ASP A 195 30.52 7.08 -14.37
C ASP A 195 30.86 7.09 -15.88
N ALA A 196 30.44 6.06 -16.62
CA ALA A 196 30.55 5.99 -18.07
C ALA A 196 29.50 6.84 -18.83
N LYS A 197 28.69 7.65 -18.12
CA LYS A 197 27.60 8.49 -18.66
C LYS A 197 26.56 7.74 -19.49
N SER A 198 26.31 6.46 -19.18
CA SER A 198 25.22 5.71 -19.78
C SER A 198 23.95 5.94 -18.96
N PRO A 199 22.95 6.71 -19.45
CA PRO A 199 21.76 7.03 -18.66
C PRO A 199 21.04 5.74 -18.26
N THR A 200 20.90 5.52 -16.95
CA THR A 200 20.40 4.26 -16.40
C THR A 200 18.88 4.25 -16.34
N GLY A 201 18.30 3.04 -16.35
CA GLY A 201 16.86 2.80 -16.49
C GLY A 201 15.96 3.29 -15.35
N TYR A 202 16.42 4.15 -14.44
CA TYR A 202 15.64 4.60 -13.29
C TYR A 202 14.33 5.32 -13.67
N ARG A 203 14.24 5.87 -14.88
CA ARG A 203 13.00 6.44 -15.45
C ARG A 203 11.87 5.41 -15.59
N SER A 204 12.16 4.11 -15.61
CA SER A 204 11.13 3.07 -15.58
C SER A 204 10.61 2.77 -14.17
N LEU A 205 11.27 3.27 -13.11
CA LEU A 205 10.87 3.05 -11.72
C LEU A 205 9.78 4.05 -11.30
N LYS A 206 8.60 3.92 -11.93
CA LYS A 206 7.41 4.70 -11.57
C LYS A 206 6.73 4.20 -10.28
N TRP A 207 7.08 3.00 -9.84
CA TRP A 207 6.45 2.24 -8.76
C TRP A 207 7.32 2.12 -7.50
N VAL A 208 8.52 2.70 -7.54
CA VAL A 208 9.39 2.86 -6.38
C VAL A 208 9.34 4.32 -5.99
N HIS A 209 8.94 4.60 -4.74
CA HIS A 209 8.55 5.93 -4.30
C HIS A 209 9.37 6.36 -3.08
N TYR A 210 9.67 7.65 -3.01
CA TYR A 210 9.90 8.29 -1.72
C TYR A 210 8.57 8.75 -1.15
N LEU A 211 8.22 8.31 0.05
CA LEU A 211 7.11 8.85 0.83
C LEU A 211 7.64 10.04 1.63
N ALA A 212 7.35 11.25 1.15
CA ALA A 212 7.63 12.48 1.86
C ALA A 212 6.46 12.82 2.80
N TYR A 213 6.75 12.98 4.08
CA TYR A 213 5.73 13.35 5.08
C TYR A 213 6.15 14.58 5.87
N LYS A 214 5.23 15.54 6.02
CA LYS A 214 5.41 16.75 6.84
C LYS A 214 4.09 17.48 6.99
N SER A 215 3.83 18.03 8.19
CA SER A 215 2.76 19.01 8.46
C SER A 215 1.47 18.70 7.70
N GLN A 216 0.86 17.58 8.07
CA GLN A 216 -0.44 17.12 7.56
C GLN A 216 -0.46 16.62 6.11
N LYS A 217 0.70 16.57 5.43
CA LYS A 217 0.81 16.17 4.04
C LYS A 217 1.66 14.90 3.89
N PHE A 218 1.14 13.94 3.13
CA PHE A 218 1.82 12.71 2.74
C PHE A 218 1.82 12.60 1.22
N VAL A 219 2.98 12.76 0.59
CA VAL A 219 3.13 12.69 -0.87
C VAL A 219 4.20 11.71 -1.29
N CYS A 220 4.01 11.12 -2.46
CA CYS A 220 4.90 10.16 -3.08
C CYS A 220 5.61 10.79 -4.29
N VAL A 221 6.94 10.74 -4.24
CA VAL A 221 7.81 11.07 -5.35
C VAL A 221 8.30 9.77 -5.98
N PRO A 222 7.80 9.36 -7.16
CA PRO A 222 8.35 8.19 -7.82
C PRO A 222 9.80 8.46 -8.25
N LEU A 223 10.68 7.46 -8.14
CA LEU A 223 12.10 7.60 -8.53
C LEU A 223 12.26 8.10 -9.96
N SER A 224 11.36 7.70 -10.86
CA SER A 224 11.33 8.18 -12.25
C SER A 224 11.20 9.70 -12.42
N LYS A 225 10.64 10.41 -11.41
CA LYS A 225 10.50 11.88 -11.39
C LYS A 225 11.59 12.58 -10.58
N MET A 226 12.49 11.83 -9.94
CA MET A 226 13.59 12.43 -9.20
C MET A 226 14.46 13.29 -10.13
N GLY A 227 14.82 14.48 -9.66
CA GLY A 227 15.63 15.43 -10.43
C GLY A 227 16.99 14.84 -10.77
N GLU A 228 17.44 15.03 -12.01
CA GLU A 228 18.70 14.45 -12.51
C GLU A 228 19.90 14.87 -11.65
N LYS A 229 19.96 16.16 -11.25
CA LYS A 229 20.99 16.67 -10.33
C LYS A 229 20.99 15.98 -8.96
N VAL A 230 19.82 15.56 -8.47
CA VAL A 230 19.70 14.81 -7.21
C VAL A 230 20.31 13.43 -7.41
N ILE A 231 19.91 12.72 -8.47
CA ILE A 231 20.44 11.41 -8.81
C ILE A 231 21.94 11.45 -9.02
N ASP A 232 22.43 12.39 -9.85
CA ASP A 232 23.85 12.61 -10.12
C ASP A 232 24.64 12.79 -8.83
N SER A 233 24.09 13.55 -7.88
CA SER A 233 24.79 13.82 -6.62
C SER A 233 25.01 12.56 -5.78
N GLU A 234 24.17 11.53 -5.93
CA GLU A 234 24.30 10.27 -5.20
C GLU A 234 25.30 9.29 -5.86
N PHE A 235 25.53 9.45 -7.16
CA PHE A 235 26.47 8.62 -7.93
C PHE A 235 27.86 9.26 -8.07
N ALA A 236 27.95 10.55 -8.37
CA ALA A 236 29.20 11.29 -8.28
C ALA A 236 29.41 11.66 -6.80
N ALA A 237 30.63 11.57 -6.26
CA ALA A 237 30.94 12.03 -4.89
C ALA A 237 30.82 13.57 -4.74
N ALA A 238 29.64 14.10 -5.06
CA ALA A 238 29.32 15.50 -5.24
C ALA A 238 28.55 16.01 -4.02
N PRO A 239 28.46 17.35 -3.86
CA PRO A 239 27.67 17.96 -2.80
C PRO A 239 26.23 17.47 -2.82
N LYS A 240 25.66 17.33 -1.63
CA LYS A 240 24.28 16.92 -1.42
C LYS A 240 23.30 17.88 -2.10
N VAL A 241 22.38 17.33 -2.88
CA VAL A 241 21.30 18.06 -3.54
C VAL A 241 19.97 17.53 -3.02
N ASN A 242 19.16 18.40 -2.43
CA ASN A 242 17.81 18.05 -2.01
C ASN A 242 16.86 18.07 -3.21
N HIS A 243 15.87 17.18 -3.19
CA HIS A 243 14.75 17.25 -4.12
C HIS A 243 13.76 18.30 -3.66
N VAL A 244 13.32 19.16 -4.58
CA VAL A 244 12.31 20.19 -4.29
C VAL A 244 10.95 19.57 -4.53
N LEU A 245 10.05 19.70 -3.56
CA LEU A 245 8.66 19.29 -3.72
C LEU A 245 7.90 20.42 -4.43
N ALA A 246 7.76 20.29 -5.75
CA ALA A 246 7.25 21.32 -6.66
C ALA A 246 5.78 21.12 -7.06
N GLY A 247 5.08 20.14 -6.47
CA GLY A 247 3.66 19.89 -6.73
C GLY A 247 3.38 18.85 -7.81
N ASP A 248 4.41 18.20 -8.37
CA ASP A 248 4.27 17.10 -9.33
C ASP A 248 4.25 15.72 -8.63
N GLU A 249 4.24 15.71 -7.30
CA GLU A 249 4.11 14.52 -6.48
C GLU A 249 2.67 14.01 -6.48
N GLN A 250 2.51 12.74 -6.11
CA GLN A 250 1.19 12.12 -5.97
C GLN A 250 0.80 12.09 -4.49
N ASP A 251 -0.46 12.37 -4.14
CA ASP A 251 -0.95 12.12 -2.78
C ASP A 251 -0.79 10.63 -2.43
N PHE A 252 -0.27 10.34 -1.23
CA PHE A 252 -0.01 8.96 -0.81
C PHE A 252 -1.29 8.13 -0.77
N PHE A 253 -2.39 8.67 -0.22
CA PHE A 253 -3.64 7.93 -0.09
C PHE A 253 -4.29 7.68 -1.45
N ASP A 254 -4.18 8.63 -2.39
CA ASP A 254 -4.62 8.43 -3.77
C ASP A 254 -3.78 7.36 -4.48
N LEU A 255 -2.46 7.34 -4.30
CA LEU A 255 -1.60 6.29 -4.83
C LEU A 255 -2.00 4.90 -4.32
N ILE A 256 -2.31 4.76 -3.03
CA ILE A 256 -2.74 3.47 -2.46
C ILE A 256 -4.11 3.07 -3.01
N LYS A 257 -5.05 4.01 -3.08
CA LYS A 257 -6.36 3.80 -3.69
C LYS A 257 -6.25 3.35 -5.15
N GLU A 258 -5.34 3.92 -5.93
CA GLU A 258 -5.10 3.48 -7.31
C GLU A 258 -4.62 2.03 -7.38
N GLY A 259 -3.70 1.64 -6.50
CA GLY A 259 -3.22 0.27 -6.38
C GLY A 259 -4.34 -0.73 -6.15
N LEU A 260 -5.15 -0.44 -5.14
CA LEU A 260 -6.31 -1.22 -4.71
C LEU A 260 -7.39 -1.35 -5.79
N THR A 261 -7.65 -0.26 -6.51
CA THR A 261 -8.74 -0.17 -7.49
C THR A 261 -8.37 -0.65 -8.89
N GLY A 262 -7.11 -1.00 -9.14
CA GLY A 262 -6.74 -1.40 -10.49
C GLY A 262 -6.32 -0.23 -11.39
N SER A 263 -6.22 1.01 -10.88
CA SER A 263 -5.82 2.19 -11.65
C SER A 263 -4.35 2.58 -11.40
N GLY A 264 -3.85 3.61 -12.09
CA GLY A 264 -2.53 4.20 -11.83
C GLY A 264 -1.31 3.56 -12.53
N GLN A 265 -0.22 4.32 -12.58
CA GLN A 265 1.10 3.91 -13.10
C GLN A 265 2.14 3.72 -12.00
N GLY A 266 1.76 3.97 -10.74
CA GLY A 266 2.62 3.89 -9.55
C GLY A 266 2.85 2.47 -9.02
N TRP A 267 2.54 1.43 -9.81
CA TRP A 267 2.52 0.04 -9.37
C TRP A 267 3.14 -0.87 -10.44
N LEU A 268 4.01 -1.79 -10.02
CA LEU A 268 4.58 -2.82 -10.89
C LEU A 268 3.68 -4.05 -10.91
N LYS A 269 3.35 -4.56 -12.11
CA LYS A 269 2.71 -5.88 -12.27
C LYS A 269 3.77 -6.97 -12.33
N LEU A 270 3.58 -8.06 -11.58
CA LEU A 270 4.42 -9.27 -11.61
C LEU A 270 3.61 -10.50 -11.14
N ASP A 271 4.22 -11.68 -11.23
CA ASP A 271 3.61 -12.94 -10.77
C ASP A 271 3.91 -13.19 -9.28
N TRP A 272 2.98 -13.85 -8.58
CA TRP A 272 3.12 -14.16 -7.15
C TRP A 272 4.40 -14.95 -6.81
N ASP A 273 4.70 -15.97 -7.61
CA ASP A 273 5.87 -16.84 -7.40
C ASP A 273 7.22 -16.13 -7.50
N ASP A 274 7.26 -15.03 -8.28
CA ASP A 274 8.43 -14.18 -8.36
C ASP A 274 8.50 -13.26 -7.14
N LEU A 275 7.37 -12.67 -6.75
CA LEU A 275 7.26 -11.72 -5.65
C LEU A 275 7.76 -12.28 -4.32
N ILE A 276 7.33 -13.49 -3.94
CA ILE A 276 7.64 -14.07 -2.61
C ILE A 276 9.15 -14.29 -2.39
N LYS A 277 9.94 -14.36 -3.47
CA LYS A 277 11.40 -14.50 -3.43
C LYS A 277 12.12 -13.17 -3.43
N LEU A 278 11.39 -12.09 -3.68
CA LEU A 278 11.94 -10.74 -3.87
C LEU A 278 11.58 -9.79 -2.74
N LEU A 279 10.77 -10.18 -1.77
CA LEU A 279 10.31 -9.30 -0.69
C LEU A 279 10.57 -9.90 0.70
N PRO A 280 10.57 -9.06 1.76
CA PRO A 280 10.54 -9.55 3.13
C PRO A 280 9.26 -10.35 3.38
N THR A 281 9.17 -10.95 4.57
CA THR A 281 7.92 -11.56 5.03
C THR A 281 6.77 -10.56 4.93
N LEU A 282 5.73 -10.96 4.22
CA LEU A 282 4.53 -10.17 3.98
C LEU A 282 3.49 -10.48 5.04
N VAL A 283 2.89 -9.45 5.61
CA VAL A 283 1.74 -9.54 6.52
C VAL A 283 0.48 -9.32 5.71
N ASP A 284 -0.42 -10.29 5.72
CA ASP A 284 -1.76 -10.15 5.13
C ASP A 284 -2.61 -9.21 6.00
N LEU A 285 -3.06 -8.11 5.42
CA LEU A 285 -3.88 -7.10 6.11
C LEU A 285 -5.37 -7.48 6.14
N GLY A 286 -5.78 -8.43 5.30
CA GLY A 286 -7.16 -8.93 5.21
C GLY A 286 -7.43 -10.17 6.04
N ALA A 287 -6.41 -10.90 6.52
CA ALA A 287 -6.60 -12.10 7.31
C ALA A 287 -6.77 -11.78 8.80
N VAL A 288 -8.02 -11.78 9.28
CA VAL A 288 -8.29 -11.73 10.72
C VAL A 288 -8.46 -13.15 11.25
N TYR A 289 -7.56 -13.53 12.16
CA TYR A 289 -7.64 -14.81 12.87
C TYR A 289 -8.25 -14.59 14.26
N VAL A 290 -9.24 -15.39 14.61
CA VAL A 290 -9.70 -15.55 15.99
C VAL A 290 -8.96 -16.74 16.58
N VAL A 291 -8.36 -16.55 17.75
CA VAL A 291 -7.80 -17.64 18.53
C VAL A 291 -8.87 -18.10 19.50
N ASP A 292 -9.27 -19.37 19.41
CA ASP A 292 -10.22 -19.94 20.37
C ASP A 292 -9.56 -20.21 21.74
N GLU A 293 -10.35 -20.62 22.73
CA GLU A 293 -9.88 -20.91 24.09
C GLU A 293 -8.83 -22.04 24.14
N ASN A 294 -8.72 -22.85 23.08
CA ASN A 294 -7.76 -23.94 22.93
C ASN A 294 -6.48 -23.50 22.20
N GLY A 295 -6.39 -22.24 21.77
CA GLY A 295 -5.27 -21.73 20.99
C GLY A 295 -5.34 -22.02 19.49
N GLU A 296 -6.44 -22.59 18.98
CA GLU A 296 -6.62 -22.82 17.55
C GLU A 296 -6.91 -21.50 16.84
N ARG A 297 -6.20 -21.26 15.73
CA ARG A 297 -6.43 -20.10 14.86
C ARG A 297 -7.48 -20.46 13.82
N ARG A 298 -8.59 -19.73 13.81
CA ARG A 298 -9.61 -19.82 12.76
C ARG A 298 -9.78 -18.47 12.09
N LEU A 299 -10.08 -18.45 10.80
CA LEU A 299 -10.41 -17.20 10.13
C LEU A 299 -11.73 -16.67 10.73
N ALA A 300 -11.73 -15.41 11.14
CA ALA A 300 -12.85 -14.75 11.83
C ALA A 300 -14.16 -14.78 11.02
N TYR A 301 -14.06 -15.02 9.72
CA TYR A 301 -15.15 -14.98 8.76
C TYR A 301 -16.05 -16.23 8.78
N GLU A 302 -15.63 -17.33 9.42
CA GLU A 302 -16.32 -18.63 9.30
C GLU A 302 -17.58 -18.78 10.18
N ASN A 303 -17.84 -17.89 11.15
CA ASN A 303 -18.83 -18.17 12.22
C ASN A 303 -19.84 -17.04 12.55
N PHE A 304 -20.17 -16.11 11.63
CA PHE A 304 -21.11 -15.01 11.95
C PHE A 304 -22.33 -14.95 11.04
N SER A 305 -23.52 -14.79 11.62
CA SER A 305 -24.78 -14.72 10.87
C SER A 305 -25.10 -13.30 10.39
N GLU A 306 -25.41 -13.18 9.09
CA GLU A 306 -25.80 -11.95 8.38
C GLU A 306 -26.95 -11.19 9.08
N ASN A 307 -27.89 -11.94 9.67
CA ASN A 307 -29.05 -11.40 10.40
C ASN A 307 -28.68 -10.57 11.63
N GLY A 308 -27.56 -10.85 12.31
CA GLY A 308 -27.16 -10.12 13.52
C GLY A 308 -26.72 -8.69 13.22
N VAL A 309 -26.07 -8.47 12.08
CA VAL A 309 -25.48 -7.18 11.71
C VAL A 309 -26.50 -6.27 11.03
N SER A 310 -27.36 -6.79 10.15
CA SER A 310 -28.46 -6.01 9.55
C SER A 310 -29.38 -5.43 10.64
N ASN A 311 -29.76 -6.25 11.63
CA ASN A 311 -30.54 -5.80 12.78
C ASN A 311 -29.84 -4.72 13.60
N PHE A 312 -28.50 -4.75 13.69
CA PHE A 312 -27.75 -3.69 14.36
C PHE A 312 -27.74 -2.39 13.56
N VAL A 313 -27.50 -2.44 12.24
CA VAL A 313 -27.43 -1.24 11.39
C VAL A 313 -28.78 -0.54 11.36
N GLU A 314 -29.87 -1.30 11.24
CA GLU A 314 -31.23 -0.76 11.31
C GLU A 314 -31.51 -0.08 12.66
N LYS A 315 -31.13 -0.72 13.78
CA LYS A 315 -31.24 -0.11 15.11
C LYS A 315 -30.38 1.14 15.28
N TRP A 316 -29.16 1.12 14.76
CA TRP A 316 -28.22 2.24 14.84
C TRP A 316 -28.67 3.43 14.01
N GLN A 317 -29.21 3.19 12.80
CA GLN A 317 -29.79 4.23 11.94
C GLN A 317 -31.08 4.81 12.53
N ALA A 318 -31.87 3.98 13.20
CA ALA A 318 -33.08 4.41 13.90
C ALA A 318 -32.79 5.13 15.23
N SER A 319 -31.54 5.12 15.72
CA SER A 319 -31.19 5.75 17.00
C SER A 319 -31.18 7.27 16.89
N GLU A 320 -31.97 7.93 17.73
CA GLU A 320 -32.16 9.38 17.72
C GLU A 320 -31.05 10.13 18.49
N SER A 321 -30.32 9.44 19.37
CA SER A 321 -29.29 10.05 20.22
C SER A 321 -27.91 9.42 20.07
N SER A 322 -26.86 10.21 20.35
CA SER A 322 -25.47 9.75 20.35
C SER A 322 -25.19 8.69 21.41
N GLU A 323 -25.90 8.74 22.54
CA GLU A 323 -25.77 7.77 23.64
C GLU A 323 -26.38 6.41 23.27
N GLU A 324 -27.53 6.42 22.59
CA GLU A 324 -28.16 5.20 22.06
C GLU A 324 -27.31 4.54 20.97
N ARG A 325 -26.71 5.35 20.08
CA ARG A 325 -25.75 4.83 19.08
C ARG A 325 -24.53 4.21 19.73
N LEU A 326 -24.02 4.81 20.81
CA LEU A 326 -22.88 4.29 21.56
C LEU A 326 -23.23 2.99 22.29
N ASN A 327 -24.41 2.91 22.91
CA ASN A 327 -24.90 1.70 23.57
C ASN A 327 -25.14 0.56 22.58
N ASN A 328 -25.72 0.87 21.42
CA ASN A 328 -25.87 -0.10 20.33
C ASN A 328 -24.49 -0.58 19.85
N TRP A 329 -23.54 0.34 19.66
CA TRP A 329 -22.17 -0.01 19.24
C TRP A 329 -21.49 -0.90 20.27
N ASN A 330 -21.56 -0.57 21.57
CA ASN A 330 -21.01 -1.39 22.64
C ASN A 330 -21.66 -2.78 22.67
N SER A 331 -22.98 -2.87 22.51
CA SER A 331 -23.68 -4.15 22.41
C SER A 331 -23.22 -4.98 21.22
N LEU A 332 -22.95 -4.34 20.07
CA LEU A 332 -22.35 -5.01 18.93
C LEU A 332 -20.94 -5.50 19.28
N ILE A 333 -20.07 -4.66 19.82
CA ILE A 333 -18.70 -5.05 20.23
C ILE A 333 -18.74 -6.21 21.24
N ASP A 334 -19.62 -6.17 22.23
CA ASP A 334 -19.79 -7.24 23.21
C ASP A 334 -20.25 -8.55 22.55
N SER A 335 -21.15 -8.47 21.57
CA SER A 335 -21.57 -9.62 20.76
C SER A 335 -20.48 -10.15 19.83
N LEU A 336 -19.58 -9.28 19.38
CA LEU A 336 -18.45 -9.60 18.51
C LEU A 336 -17.26 -10.19 19.29
N THR A 337 -17.15 -9.89 20.58
CA THR A 337 -16.01 -10.25 21.44
C THR A 337 -16.33 -11.31 22.49
N SER A 338 -17.60 -11.65 22.69
CA SER A 338 -17.99 -12.75 23.61
C SER A 338 -17.68 -14.12 23.00
N PRO A 339 -16.83 -14.95 23.62
CA PRO A 339 -16.64 -16.33 23.22
C PRO A 339 -17.93 -17.10 23.54
N HIS A 340 -18.58 -17.66 22.52
CA HIS A 340 -19.72 -18.58 22.62
C HIS A 340 -20.88 -18.21 23.56
N ARG A 341 -21.94 -17.61 22.99
CA ARG A 341 -23.33 -17.98 23.34
C ARG A 341 -24.09 -18.42 22.09
N ALA A 342 -23.62 -19.49 21.47
CA ALA A 342 -24.45 -20.32 20.59
C ALA A 342 -24.89 -21.57 21.38
N ALA A 343 -25.65 -21.35 22.44
CA ALA A 343 -26.47 -22.36 23.09
C ALA A 343 -27.61 -21.63 23.81
N SER A 344 -28.83 -22.05 23.55
CA SER A 344 -30.11 -21.50 24.01
C SER A 344 -30.51 -20.15 23.40
N LEU A 345 -31.25 -20.23 22.29
CA LEU A 345 -32.55 -19.59 22.11
C LEU A 345 -33.25 -20.38 20.99
N GLY A 346 -34.05 -21.35 21.41
CA GLY A 346 -35.15 -21.87 20.60
C GLY A 346 -36.40 -21.01 20.77
#